data_AF-A0A934KZV9-F1
#
_entry.id   AF-A0A934KZV9-F1
#
_cell.length_a   1.000
_cell.length_b   1.000
_cell.length_c   1.000
_cell.angle_alpha   90.00
_cell.angle_beta   90.00
_cell.angle_gamma   90.00
#
_symmetry.space_group_name_H-M   'P 1'
#
loop_
_entity.id
_entity.type
_entity.pdbx_description
1 polymer ?
#
loop_
_entity_poly.entity_id
_entity_poly.type
_entity_poly.pdbx_seq_one_letter_code
_entity_poly.pdbx_strand_id
1 'polypeptide(L)'
;LEEVLKAYAGENQATERTHDDAAAKLADLLGKSGLLIDRPGKKAAFHHLSFQEFLAAERLIQTHRADDGLMAVVRERAGTAEWRRTLVHLFGALALRHRNEQWAVERLTALAREQTRKAVSDCPHPAVFLADCVDVALAKRWYLGELQDVMVALCLHAIEDGIELHARARLALTLGRLGDPRPGVGLRKDGLPDISWIPIAAGVVESEGGKRRELGAFSIARYPVTNAQFQAFLDAPDGYRSNAWWDGLERVEPSTPAWSEPNAPRVVVSWYEAVAFCRWLSAREGRVVRLPSESEWQLAATGGDRAREFPWGEWREGMCNSAESQLGRTSAVGLFPKATWSGGPLEMAGNVWEWCFDEVGSSPRVLRGGSWSGTAGGCRSASRSGGPAGARCDGVGFRPASSSLR
;
A
#
# COMPACT_ATOMS: atom_id res chain seq x y z
N LEU A 1 -5.10 26.14 18.20
CA LEU A 1 -6.32 26.30 19.03
C LEU A 1 -6.34 27.66 19.72
N GLU A 2 -5.28 28.06 20.43
CA GLU A 2 -5.22 29.37 21.12
C GLU A 2 -5.30 30.58 20.19
N GLU A 3 -4.63 30.56 19.03
CA GLU A 3 -4.76 31.66 18.06
C GLU A 3 -6.15 31.73 17.41
N VAL A 4 -6.80 30.56 17.23
CA VAL A 4 -8.18 30.46 16.75
C VAL A 4 -9.16 31.04 17.78
N LEU A 5 -8.91 30.81 19.07
CA LEU A 5 -9.68 31.37 20.17
C LEU A 5 -9.46 32.89 20.29
N LYS A 6 -8.24 33.38 20.06
CA LYS A 6 -7.93 34.82 20.00
C LYS A 6 -8.65 35.53 18.84
N ALA A 7 -8.65 34.93 17.65
CA ALA A 7 -9.37 35.48 16.49
C ALA A 7 -10.89 35.53 16.73
N TYR A 8 -11.46 34.48 17.35
CA TYR A 8 -12.88 34.46 17.73
C TYR A 8 -13.25 35.54 18.75
N ALA A 9 -12.37 35.81 19.72
CA ALA A 9 -12.54 36.89 20.69
C ALA A 9 -12.41 38.30 20.07
N GLY A 10 -11.72 38.43 18.92
CA GLY A 10 -11.54 39.70 18.21
C GLY A 10 -12.67 40.04 17.23
N GLU A 11 -13.32 39.05 16.61
CA GLU A 11 -14.41 39.26 15.62
C GLU A 11 -15.78 39.48 16.27
N ASN A 12 -16.01 38.93 17.47
CA ASN A 12 -17.21 39.17 18.26
C ASN A 12 -16.86 40.13 19.38
N GLN A 13 -17.32 41.39 19.32
CA GLN A 13 -17.36 42.23 20.52
C GLN A 13 -18.29 41.55 21.52
N ALA A 14 -17.71 40.81 22.44
CA ALA A 14 -18.45 40.10 23.46
C ALA A 14 -19.12 41.12 24.38
N THR A 15 -20.43 41.25 24.27
CA THR A 15 -21.25 41.84 25.33
C THR A 15 -21.46 40.78 26.41
N GLU A 16 -21.67 41.15 27.68
CA GLU A 16 -21.95 40.19 28.78
C GLU A 16 -23.04 39.17 28.39
N ARG A 17 -24.04 39.61 27.61
CA ARG A 17 -25.10 38.76 27.04
C ARG A 17 -24.61 37.63 26.12
N THR A 18 -23.56 37.86 25.33
CA THR A 18 -23.00 36.85 24.40
C THR A 18 -22.11 35.81 25.10
N HIS A 19 -21.56 36.14 26.28
CA HIS A 19 -20.80 35.18 27.10
C HIS A 19 -21.73 34.17 27.80
N ASP A 20 -22.85 34.64 28.35
CA ASP A 20 -23.85 33.77 28.97
C ASP A 20 -24.49 32.83 27.94
N ASP A 21 -24.79 33.32 26.73
CA ASP A 21 -25.31 32.49 25.63
C ASP A 21 -24.29 31.44 25.16
N ALA A 22 -23.01 31.78 25.05
CA ALA A 22 -21.97 30.83 24.67
C ALA A 22 -21.72 29.77 25.75
N ALA A 23 -21.72 30.17 27.03
CA ALA A 23 -21.56 29.26 28.16
C ALA A 23 -22.77 28.34 28.32
N ALA A 24 -23.99 28.88 28.19
CA ALA A 24 -25.23 28.10 28.21
C ALA A 24 -25.28 27.11 27.04
N LYS A 25 -24.85 27.52 25.84
CA LYS A 25 -24.80 26.65 24.67
C LYS A 25 -23.73 25.57 24.81
N LEU A 26 -22.58 25.88 25.38
CA LEU A 26 -21.55 24.87 25.70
C LEU A 26 -22.07 23.86 26.74
N ALA A 27 -22.74 24.34 27.79
CA ALA A 27 -23.35 23.48 28.80
C ALA A 27 -24.46 22.59 28.22
N ASP A 28 -25.28 23.12 27.29
CA ASP A 28 -26.31 22.35 26.59
C ASP A 28 -25.68 21.30 25.65
N LEU A 29 -24.61 21.66 24.93
CA LEU A 29 -23.88 20.74 24.07
C LEU A 29 -23.20 19.61 24.86
N LEU A 30 -22.61 19.91 26.02
CA LEU A 30 -21.98 18.93 26.92
C LEU A 30 -23.00 18.07 27.67
N GLY A 31 -24.13 18.66 28.08
CA GLY A 31 -25.09 18.02 28.98
C GLY A 31 -26.25 17.31 28.29
N LYS A 32 -26.62 17.71 27.05
CA LYS A 32 -27.86 17.24 26.41
C LYS A 32 -27.71 16.77 24.98
N SER A 33 -26.78 17.32 24.20
CA SER A 33 -26.69 17.03 22.77
C SER A 33 -25.95 15.72 22.43
N GLY A 34 -25.08 15.24 23.33
CA GLY A 34 -24.15 14.13 23.06
C GLY A 34 -23.06 14.45 22.04
N LEU A 35 -23.01 15.69 21.51
CA LEU A 35 -22.06 16.13 20.49
C LEU A 35 -20.67 16.39 21.07
N LEU A 36 -20.63 16.95 22.29
CA LEU A 36 -19.42 17.22 23.04
C LEU A 36 -19.34 16.31 24.27
N ILE A 37 -18.13 15.87 24.59
CA ILE A 37 -17.79 15.13 25.80
C ILE A 37 -16.81 15.96 26.64
N ASP A 38 -16.93 15.85 27.95
CA ASP A 38 -15.96 16.42 28.87
C ASP A 38 -14.65 15.61 28.83
N ARG A 39 -13.50 16.28 28.78
CA ARG A 39 -12.18 15.63 28.80
C ARG A 39 -11.25 16.35 29.78
N PRO A 40 -10.52 15.60 30.65
CA PRO A 40 -9.55 16.19 31.55
C PRO A 40 -8.52 17.05 30.78
N GLY A 41 -8.33 18.30 31.20
CA GLY A 41 -7.38 19.24 30.56
C GLY A 41 -7.82 19.87 29.23
N LYS A 42 -8.92 19.42 28.62
CA LYS A 42 -9.56 20.04 27.45
C LYS A 42 -11.04 20.22 27.78
N LYS A 43 -11.45 21.42 28.20
CA LYS A 43 -12.80 21.76 28.75
C LYS A 43 -14.02 21.25 27.94
N ALA A 44 -13.85 20.85 26.69
CA ALA A 44 -14.78 20.04 25.90
C ALA A 44 -14.05 19.42 24.69
N ALA A 45 -14.53 18.28 24.18
CA ALA A 45 -14.08 17.68 22.92
C ALA A 45 -15.27 17.13 22.13
N PHE A 46 -15.19 17.08 20.80
CA PHE A 46 -16.21 16.40 20.01
C PHE A 46 -16.17 14.89 20.23
N HIS A 47 -17.36 14.27 20.21
CA HIS A 47 -17.46 12.82 20.36
C HIS A 47 -16.73 12.08 19.22
N HIS A 48 -16.81 12.61 18.00
CA HIS A 48 -16.14 12.05 16.82
C HIS A 48 -15.14 13.04 16.22
N LEU A 49 -13.87 12.61 16.11
CA LEU A 49 -12.77 13.47 15.63
C LEU A 49 -12.99 13.97 14.20
N SER A 50 -13.56 13.15 13.30
CA SER A 50 -13.79 13.58 11.91
C SER A 50 -14.75 14.76 11.80
N PHE A 51 -15.70 14.88 12.73
CA PHE A 51 -16.62 16.02 12.74
C PHE A 51 -15.90 17.29 13.19
N GLN A 52 -15.00 17.17 14.17
CA GLN A 52 -14.13 18.26 14.58
C GLN A 52 -13.21 18.71 13.44
N GLU A 53 -12.60 17.78 12.71
CA GLU A 53 -11.71 18.08 11.57
C GLU A 53 -12.47 18.78 10.43
N PHE A 54 -13.69 18.33 10.13
CA PHE A 54 -14.57 18.98 9.17
C PHE A 54 -14.92 20.41 9.59
N LEU A 55 -15.37 20.62 10.83
CA LEU A 55 -15.69 21.95 11.34
C LEU A 55 -14.48 22.88 11.41
N ALA A 56 -13.29 22.33 11.70
CA ALA A 56 -12.05 23.09 11.67
C ALA A 56 -11.73 23.57 10.24
N ALA A 57 -11.93 22.72 9.23
CA ALA A 57 -11.78 23.10 7.82
C ALA A 57 -12.78 24.20 7.42
N GLU A 58 -14.06 24.03 7.75
CA GLU A 58 -15.10 25.05 7.50
C GLU A 58 -14.76 26.39 8.16
N ARG A 59 -14.26 26.37 9.40
CA ARG A 59 -13.86 27.59 10.10
C ARG A 59 -12.68 28.28 9.40
N LEU A 60 -11.69 27.53 8.90
CA LEU A 60 -10.56 28.12 8.15
C LEU A 60 -11.05 28.87 6.90
N ILE A 61 -12.01 28.30 6.18
CA ILE A 61 -12.62 28.93 4.98
C ILE A 61 -13.33 30.23 5.35
N GLN A 62 -13.99 30.28 6.50
CA GLN A 62 -14.68 31.49 6.97
C GLN A 62 -13.70 32.60 7.39
N THR A 63 -12.61 32.24 8.07
CA THR A 63 -11.64 33.21 8.59
C THR A 63 -10.67 33.73 7.52
N HIS A 64 -10.37 32.93 6.50
CA HIS A 64 -9.48 33.31 5.41
C HIS A 64 -10.28 33.52 4.12
N ARG A 65 -10.68 34.76 3.87
CA ARG A 65 -11.53 35.11 2.70
C ARG A 65 -10.80 34.93 1.37
N ALA A 66 -9.49 35.10 1.34
CA ALA A 66 -8.64 34.97 0.16
C ALA A 66 -7.94 33.61 0.11
N ASP A 67 -7.87 33.02 -1.09
CA ASP A 67 -7.26 31.72 -1.32
C ASP A 67 -5.78 31.67 -0.90
N ASP A 68 -5.02 32.75 -1.10
CA ASP A 68 -3.61 32.81 -0.74
C ASP A 68 -3.38 32.63 0.77
N GLY A 69 -4.29 33.17 1.59
CA GLY A 69 -4.26 32.98 3.04
C GLY A 69 -4.48 31.51 3.42
N LEU A 70 -5.41 30.83 2.74
CA LEU A 70 -5.66 29.40 2.97
C LEU A 70 -4.48 28.54 2.53
N MET A 71 -3.85 28.87 1.40
CA MET A 71 -2.67 28.15 0.93
C MET A 71 -1.46 28.35 1.85
N ALA A 72 -1.34 29.50 2.52
CA ALA A 72 -0.33 29.70 3.57
C ALA A 72 -0.58 28.77 4.78
N VAL A 73 -1.83 28.62 5.22
CA VAL A 73 -2.20 27.67 6.28
C VAL A 73 -1.86 26.23 5.87
N VAL A 74 -2.17 25.83 4.63
CA VAL A 74 -1.80 24.49 4.14
C VAL A 74 -0.29 24.28 4.25
N ARG A 75 0.53 25.22 3.77
CA ARG A 75 1.99 25.10 3.83
C ARG A 75 2.52 25.04 5.26
N GLU A 76 1.98 25.86 6.16
CA GLU A 76 2.40 25.90 7.56
C GLU A 76 2.05 24.59 8.30
N ARG A 77 0.89 23.98 7.98
CA ARG A 77 0.32 22.89 8.77
C ARG A 77 0.48 21.51 8.16
N ALA A 78 0.76 21.39 6.86
CA ALA A 78 0.85 20.10 6.17
C ALA A 78 2.01 19.21 6.68
N GLY A 79 3.02 19.81 7.32
CA GLY A 79 4.11 19.07 7.98
C GLY A 79 3.71 18.35 9.27
N THR A 80 2.49 18.58 9.79
CA THR A 80 2.01 18.05 11.06
C THR A 80 0.89 17.03 10.81
N ALA A 81 1.11 15.77 11.18
CA ALA A 81 0.20 14.66 10.85
C ALA A 81 -1.24 14.86 11.36
N GLU A 82 -1.41 15.54 12.50
CA GLU A 82 -2.71 15.84 13.12
C GLU A 82 -3.58 16.78 12.27
N TRP A 83 -2.97 17.59 11.39
CA TRP A 83 -3.70 18.48 10.49
C TRP A 83 -4.15 17.79 9.20
N ARG A 84 -3.59 16.62 8.87
CA ARG A 84 -3.77 15.93 7.60
C ARG A 84 -5.23 15.84 7.16
N ARG A 85 -6.11 15.30 8.01
CA ARG A 85 -7.54 15.13 7.67
C ARG A 85 -8.28 16.46 7.54
N THR A 86 -8.00 17.42 8.43
CA THR A 86 -8.54 18.78 8.34
C THR A 86 -8.16 19.45 7.02
N LEU A 87 -6.90 19.31 6.59
CA LEU A 87 -6.42 19.90 5.34
C LEU A 87 -7.04 19.23 4.11
N VAL A 88 -7.26 17.90 4.13
CA VAL A 88 -7.98 17.20 3.06
C VAL A 88 -9.43 17.68 2.96
N HIS A 89 -10.11 17.86 4.10
CA HIS A 89 -11.45 18.44 4.13
C HIS A 89 -11.48 19.88 3.59
N LEU A 90 -10.50 20.69 4.01
CA LEU A 90 -10.33 22.06 3.51
C LEU A 90 -10.18 22.08 1.99
N PHE A 91 -9.31 21.23 1.44
CA PHE A 91 -9.10 21.11 0.00
C PHE A 91 -10.38 20.72 -0.74
N GLY A 92 -11.09 19.69 -0.26
CA GLY A 92 -12.35 19.24 -0.86
C GLY A 92 -13.43 20.33 -0.83
N ALA A 93 -13.54 21.09 0.27
CA ALA A 93 -14.49 22.18 0.39
C ALA A 93 -14.14 23.37 -0.52
N LEU A 94 -12.85 23.69 -0.71
CA LEU A 94 -12.43 24.74 -1.63
C LEU A 94 -12.75 24.40 -3.09
N ALA A 95 -12.52 23.15 -3.50
CA ALA A 95 -12.88 22.70 -4.85
C ALA A 95 -14.38 22.85 -5.13
N LEU A 96 -15.23 22.58 -4.12
CA LEU A 96 -16.68 22.77 -4.22
C LEU A 96 -17.07 24.26 -4.27
N ARG A 97 -16.45 25.11 -3.43
CA ARG A 97 -16.73 26.55 -3.37
C ARG A 97 -16.46 27.22 -4.71
N HIS A 98 -15.32 26.89 -5.34
CA HIS A 98 -14.94 27.45 -6.64
C HIS A 98 -15.71 26.83 -7.81
N ARG A 99 -16.40 25.70 -7.59
CA ARG A 99 -17.06 24.89 -8.64
C ARG A 99 -16.13 24.62 -9.84
N ASN A 100 -14.85 24.48 -9.56
CA ASN A 100 -13.80 24.36 -10.56
C ASN A 100 -12.77 23.31 -10.09
N GLU A 101 -12.87 22.12 -10.65
CA GLU A 101 -11.93 21.03 -10.39
C GLU A 101 -10.53 21.36 -10.87
N GLN A 102 -10.41 22.06 -12.01
CA GLN A 102 -9.12 22.41 -12.59
C GLN A 102 -8.35 23.38 -11.70
N TRP A 103 -9.03 24.36 -11.10
CA TRP A 103 -8.44 25.23 -10.08
C TRP A 103 -7.85 24.42 -8.92
N ALA A 104 -8.57 23.38 -8.46
CA ALA A 104 -8.12 22.55 -7.34
C ALA A 104 -6.88 21.74 -7.73
N VAL A 105 -6.89 21.15 -8.93
CA VAL A 105 -5.74 20.41 -9.50
C VAL A 105 -4.52 21.33 -9.69
N GLU A 106 -4.71 22.55 -10.17
CA GLU A 106 -3.63 23.55 -10.31
C GLU A 106 -2.99 23.92 -8.96
N ARG A 107 -3.79 24.06 -7.91
CA ARG A 107 -3.27 24.32 -6.54
C ARG A 107 -2.50 23.13 -5.98
N LEU A 108 -2.99 21.90 -6.19
CA LEU A 108 -2.24 20.70 -5.82
C LEU A 108 -0.92 20.61 -6.61
N THR A 109 -0.94 20.93 -7.90
CA THR A 109 0.25 20.90 -8.76
C THR A 109 1.30 21.88 -8.25
N ALA A 110 0.89 23.10 -7.89
CA ALA A 110 1.80 24.09 -7.31
C ALA A 110 2.42 23.60 -5.99
N LEU A 111 1.62 23.05 -5.07
CA LEU A 111 2.12 22.50 -3.80
C LEU A 111 3.03 21.28 -4.00
N ALA A 112 2.70 20.41 -4.95
CA ALA A 112 3.50 19.22 -5.25
C ALA A 112 4.87 19.58 -5.83
N ARG A 113 4.95 20.63 -6.66
CA ARG A 113 6.23 21.16 -7.18
C ARG A 113 7.14 21.71 -6.09
N GLU A 114 6.59 22.15 -4.96
CA GLU A 114 7.39 22.57 -3.79
C GLU A 114 8.02 21.37 -3.05
N GLN A 115 7.50 20.16 -3.24
CA GLN A 115 7.97 18.95 -2.57
C GLN A 115 9.17 18.32 -3.28
N THR A 116 10.35 18.92 -3.09
CA THR A 116 11.61 18.35 -3.58
C THR A 116 11.93 17.01 -2.90
N ARG A 117 12.80 16.19 -3.52
CA ARG A 117 13.29 14.92 -2.94
C ARG A 117 13.82 15.09 -1.51
N LYS A 118 14.58 16.16 -1.25
CA LYS A 118 15.08 16.51 0.08
C LYS A 118 13.94 16.90 1.04
N ALA A 119 13.00 17.74 0.60
CA ALA A 119 11.86 18.15 1.43
C ALA A 119 11.03 16.95 1.89
N VAL A 120 10.76 15.99 1.00
CA VAL A 120 10.02 14.76 1.33
C VAL A 120 10.82 13.88 2.29
N SER A 121 12.14 13.79 2.12
CA SER A 121 13.01 13.04 3.05
C SER A 121 13.04 13.66 4.44
N ASP A 122 13.08 14.99 4.53
CA ASP A 122 13.14 15.73 5.80
C ASP A 122 11.77 15.74 6.51
N CYS A 123 10.66 15.89 5.76
CA CYS A 123 9.30 15.85 6.28
C CYS A 123 8.33 15.33 5.21
N PRO A 124 7.89 14.05 5.28
CA PRO A 124 7.06 13.46 4.22
C PRO A 124 5.56 13.77 4.34
N HIS A 125 5.11 14.35 5.46
CA HIS A 125 3.69 14.58 5.72
C HIS A 125 2.98 15.48 4.69
N PRO A 126 3.60 16.54 4.12
CA PRO A 126 2.97 17.32 3.06
C PRO A 126 2.74 16.50 1.79
N ALA A 127 3.68 15.65 1.39
CA ALA A 127 3.52 14.73 0.28
C ALA A 127 2.38 13.71 0.53
N VAL A 128 2.28 13.21 1.76
CA VAL A 128 1.20 12.30 2.18
C VAL A 128 -0.16 13.00 2.14
N PHE A 129 -0.25 14.27 2.53
CA PHE A 129 -1.45 15.09 2.38
C PHE A 129 -1.85 15.25 0.90
N LEU A 130 -0.89 15.56 0.02
CA LEU A 130 -1.13 15.66 -1.42
C LEU A 130 -1.66 14.35 -2.00
N ALA A 131 -1.09 13.22 -1.56
CA ALA A 131 -1.54 11.88 -1.95
C ALA A 131 -3.01 11.60 -1.54
N ASP A 132 -3.44 12.06 -0.37
CA ASP A 132 -4.86 11.97 0.01
C ASP A 132 -5.76 12.83 -0.87
N CYS A 133 -5.31 14.03 -1.24
CA CYS A 133 -6.06 14.90 -2.14
C CYS A 133 -6.17 14.31 -3.54
N VAL A 134 -5.10 13.65 -4.02
CA VAL A 134 -5.11 12.90 -5.29
C VAL A 134 -6.14 11.77 -5.25
N ASP A 135 -6.23 11.01 -4.16
CA ASP A 135 -7.24 9.96 -4.04
C ASP A 135 -8.67 10.52 -4.09
N VAL A 136 -8.91 11.70 -3.49
CA VAL A 136 -10.21 12.40 -3.63
C VAL A 136 -10.47 12.79 -5.08
N ALA A 137 -9.48 13.33 -5.78
CA ALA A 137 -9.59 13.73 -7.18
C ALA A 137 -9.88 12.53 -8.09
N LEU A 138 -9.18 11.40 -7.90
CA LEU A 138 -9.41 10.16 -8.63
C LEU A 138 -10.80 9.58 -8.36
N ALA A 139 -11.24 9.56 -7.09
CA ALA A 139 -12.58 9.09 -6.73
C ALA A 139 -13.69 9.92 -7.38
N LYS A 140 -13.44 11.22 -7.62
CA LYS A 140 -14.34 12.13 -8.33
C LYS A 140 -14.15 12.13 -9.85
N ARG A 141 -13.20 11.34 -10.38
CA ARG A 141 -12.84 11.25 -11.81
C ARG A 141 -12.34 12.56 -12.41
N TRP A 142 -11.64 13.37 -11.61
CA TRP A 142 -11.01 14.60 -12.10
C TRP A 142 -9.82 14.28 -13.01
N TYR A 143 -9.60 15.13 -14.02
CA TYR A 143 -8.41 15.07 -14.85
C TYR A 143 -7.22 15.69 -14.12
N LEU A 144 -6.18 14.90 -13.86
CA LEU A 144 -5.02 15.36 -13.06
C LEU A 144 -3.99 16.13 -13.88
N GLY A 145 -3.90 15.89 -15.20
CA GLY A 145 -2.88 16.50 -16.07
C GLY A 145 -1.47 16.33 -15.48
N GLU A 146 -0.73 17.45 -15.41
CA GLU A 146 0.65 17.48 -14.91
C GLU A 146 0.80 16.98 -13.45
N LEU A 147 -0.24 17.13 -12.62
CA LEU A 147 -0.19 16.69 -11.22
C LEU A 147 0.17 15.20 -11.12
N GLN A 148 -0.34 14.39 -12.05
CA GLN A 148 -0.07 12.95 -12.06
C GLN A 148 1.43 12.67 -12.21
N ASP A 149 2.10 13.32 -13.16
CA ASP A 149 3.53 13.11 -13.43
C ASP A 149 4.39 13.57 -12.23
N VAL A 150 4.06 14.72 -11.64
CA VAL A 150 4.75 15.25 -10.46
C VAL A 150 4.60 14.29 -9.27
N MET A 151 3.39 13.79 -9.03
CA MET A 151 3.10 12.88 -7.92
C MET A 151 3.73 11.51 -8.13
N VAL A 152 3.75 10.98 -9.37
CA VAL A 152 4.46 9.73 -9.69
C VAL A 152 5.94 9.85 -9.36
N ALA A 153 6.61 10.92 -9.82
CA ALA A 153 8.03 11.15 -9.54
C ALA A 153 8.30 11.27 -8.03
N LEU A 154 7.44 11.99 -7.31
CA LEU A 154 7.54 12.14 -5.87
C LEU A 154 7.41 10.80 -5.13
N CYS A 155 6.41 9.99 -5.49
CA CYS A 155 6.18 8.70 -4.84
C CYS A 155 7.33 7.72 -5.10
N LEU A 156 7.93 7.74 -6.30
CA LEU A 156 9.12 6.94 -6.61
C LEU A 156 10.30 7.32 -5.71
N HIS A 157 10.62 8.61 -5.61
CA HIS A 157 11.69 9.07 -4.72
C HIS A 157 11.47 8.68 -3.26
N ALA A 158 10.23 8.78 -2.76
CA ALA A 158 9.89 8.38 -1.41
C ALA A 158 10.17 6.88 -1.14
N ILE A 159 9.91 6.01 -2.12
CA ILE A 159 10.20 4.58 -2.02
C ILE A 159 11.72 4.34 -2.02
N GLU A 160 12.45 4.98 -2.95
CA GLU A 160 13.90 4.83 -3.10
C GLU A 160 14.70 5.30 -1.88
N ASP A 161 14.36 6.48 -1.36
CA ASP A 161 15.09 7.11 -0.25
C ASP A 161 14.82 6.44 1.08
N GLY A 162 13.71 5.69 1.18
CA GLY A 162 13.37 4.97 2.39
C GLY A 162 12.99 5.91 3.53
N ILE A 163 12.13 6.88 3.26
CA ILE A 163 11.52 7.76 4.26
C ILE A 163 10.74 6.96 5.33
N GLU A 164 10.21 7.66 6.33
CA GLU A 164 9.32 7.12 7.38
C GLU A 164 8.28 6.13 6.81
N LEU A 165 8.15 4.97 7.45
CA LEU A 165 7.52 3.78 6.87
C LEU A 165 6.05 3.98 6.48
N HIS A 166 5.25 4.58 7.35
CA HIS A 166 3.82 4.77 7.09
C HIS A 166 3.59 5.81 6.00
N ALA A 167 4.40 6.88 5.95
CA ALA A 167 4.40 7.82 4.84
C ALA A 167 4.80 7.14 3.51
N ARG A 168 5.89 6.35 3.52
CA ARG A 168 6.35 5.59 2.35
C ARG A 168 5.27 4.65 1.84
N ALA A 169 4.64 3.88 2.74
CA ALA A 169 3.57 2.94 2.40
C ALA A 169 2.38 3.67 1.77
N ARG A 170 1.99 4.82 2.32
CA ARG A 170 0.88 5.62 1.79
C ARG A 170 1.17 6.18 0.40
N LEU A 171 2.38 6.71 0.18
CA LEU A 171 2.80 7.21 -1.13
C LEU A 171 2.89 6.09 -2.16
N ALA A 172 3.39 4.92 -1.77
CA ALA A 172 3.46 3.76 -2.67
C ALA A 172 2.08 3.25 -3.12
N LEU A 173 1.06 3.26 -2.25
CA LEU A 173 -0.31 2.91 -2.67
C LEU A 173 -0.89 3.93 -3.65
N THR A 174 -0.55 5.21 -3.48
CA THR A 174 -0.97 6.30 -4.39
C THR A 174 -0.32 6.15 -5.75
N LEU A 175 0.97 5.78 -5.80
CA LEU A 175 1.67 5.44 -7.04
C LEU A 175 0.93 4.34 -7.82
N GLY A 176 0.42 3.32 -7.12
CA GLY A 176 -0.39 2.26 -7.73
C GLY A 176 -1.61 2.77 -8.47
N ARG A 177 -2.31 3.75 -7.89
CA ARG A 177 -3.53 4.35 -8.49
C ARG A 177 -3.22 5.31 -9.63
N LEU A 178 -2.05 5.93 -9.62
CA LEU A 178 -1.58 6.84 -10.68
C LEU A 178 -0.94 6.10 -11.87
N GLY A 179 -0.78 4.78 -11.77
CA GLY A 179 -0.04 3.97 -12.74
C GLY A 179 1.41 3.82 -12.32
N ASP A 180 1.71 2.77 -11.57
CA ASP A 180 3.06 2.49 -11.08
C ASP A 180 3.98 2.08 -12.26
N PRO A 181 5.00 2.89 -12.60
CA PRO A 181 5.83 2.64 -13.78
C PRO A 181 6.99 1.67 -13.48
N ARG A 182 7.12 1.18 -12.24
CA ARG A 182 8.24 0.32 -11.87
C ARG A 182 8.16 -1.01 -12.62
N PRO A 183 9.27 -1.48 -13.21
CA PRO A 183 9.29 -2.76 -13.92
C PRO A 183 8.84 -3.91 -13.03
N GLY A 184 7.97 -4.76 -13.55
CA GLY A 184 7.49 -5.94 -12.84
C GLY A 184 6.25 -5.73 -11.95
N VAL A 185 5.67 -4.53 -11.92
CA VAL A 185 4.55 -4.18 -11.03
C VAL A 185 3.20 -4.18 -11.74
N GLY A 186 3.14 -3.58 -12.92
CA GLY A 186 1.91 -3.36 -13.69
C GLY A 186 1.74 -4.31 -14.88
N LEU A 187 1.19 -3.75 -15.96
CA LEU A 187 0.98 -4.43 -17.23
C LEU A 187 1.89 -3.83 -18.31
N ARG A 188 2.25 -4.64 -19.28
CA ARG A 188 2.92 -4.19 -20.50
C ARG A 188 1.92 -3.48 -21.43
N LYS A 189 2.44 -2.87 -22.51
CA LYS A 189 1.63 -2.19 -23.53
C LYS A 189 0.62 -3.09 -24.24
N ASP A 190 0.87 -4.41 -24.28
CA ASP A 190 -0.02 -5.43 -24.85
C ASP A 190 -1.13 -5.88 -23.87
N GLY A 191 -1.15 -5.33 -22.64
CA GLY A 191 -2.11 -5.67 -21.60
C GLY A 191 -1.75 -6.92 -20.79
N LEU A 192 -0.65 -7.61 -21.11
CA LEU A 192 -0.20 -8.77 -20.33
C LEU A 192 0.57 -8.33 -19.07
N PRO A 193 0.59 -9.17 -18.00
CA PRO A 193 1.38 -8.92 -16.82
C PRO A 193 2.85 -8.61 -17.14
N ASP A 194 3.36 -7.47 -16.68
CA ASP A 194 4.79 -7.20 -16.72
C ASP A 194 5.47 -7.94 -15.57
N ILE A 195 6.17 -9.05 -15.84
CA ILE A 195 6.90 -9.82 -14.83
C ILE A 195 8.40 -9.56 -14.97
N SER A 196 8.98 -8.92 -13.95
CA SER A 196 10.44 -8.77 -13.85
C SER A 196 11.06 -10.07 -13.34
N TRP A 197 11.59 -10.90 -14.24
CA TRP A 197 12.26 -12.16 -13.91
C TRP A 197 13.67 -11.95 -13.34
N ILE A 198 13.93 -12.49 -12.15
CA ILE A 198 15.24 -12.52 -11.50
C ILE A 198 15.89 -13.88 -11.75
N PRO A 199 17.06 -13.96 -12.41
CA PRO A 199 17.77 -15.21 -12.59
C PRO A 199 18.37 -15.70 -11.26
N ILE A 200 18.13 -16.96 -10.93
CA ILE A 200 18.69 -17.64 -9.77
C ILE A 200 19.63 -18.73 -10.30
N ALA A 201 20.89 -18.65 -9.87
CA ALA A 201 21.90 -19.64 -10.22
C ALA A 201 21.55 -21.02 -9.64
N ALA A 202 22.07 -22.07 -10.27
CA ALA A 202 22.00 -23.41 -9.72
C ALA A 202 22.65 -23.43 -8.31
N GLY A 203 22.09 -24.23 -7.41
CA GLY A 203 22.52 -24.22 -6.01
C GLY A 203 21.95 -25.36 -5.20
N VAL A 204 22.35 -25.42 -3.93
CA VAL A 204 21.95 -26.48 -3.00
C VAL A 204 21.15 -25.88 -1.85
N VAL A 205 19.93 -26.39 -1.66
CA VAL A 205 19.11 -26.04 -0.50
C VAL A 205 19.13 -27.19 0.49
N GLU A 206 19.22 -26.85 1.77
CA GLU A 206 19.03 -27.79 2.86
C GLU A 206 17.73 -27.43 3.60
N SER A 207 16.81 -28.38 3.66
CA SER A 207 15.62 -28.26 4.49
C SER A 207 15.99 -28.31 5.98
N GLU A 208 15.13 -27.80 6.86
CA GLU A 208 15.33 -27.87 8.32
C GLU A 208 15.54 -29.31 8.84
N GLY A 209 15.05 -30.33 8.12
CA GLY A 209 15.29 -31.74 8.42
C GLY A 209 16.61 -32.31 7.89
N GLY A 210 17.55 -31.47 7.47
CA GLY A 210 18.89 -31.85 6.97
C GLY A 210 18.91 -32.47 5.56
N LYS A 211 17.76 -32.63 4.89
CA LYS A 211 17.72 -33.11 3.50
C LYS A 211 18.26 -32.04 2.56
N ARG A 212 19.30 -32.40 1.82
CA ARG A 212 19.88 -31.58 0.74
C ARG A 212 19.19 -31.86 -0.59
N ARG A 213 18.92 -30.80 -1.35
CA ARG A 213 18.41 -30.85 -2.72
C ARG A 213 19.24 -29.94 -3.61
N GLU A 214 19.71 -30.50 -4.73
CA GLU A 214 20.36 -29.74 -5.79
C GLU A 214 19.30 -29.21 -6.76
N LEU A 215 19.43 -27.94 -7.12
CA LEU A 215 18.52 -27.25 -8.03
C LEU A 215 19.31 -26.71 -9.22
N GLY A 216 18.75 -26.88 -10.42
CA GLY A 216 19.24 -26.19 -11.61
C GLY A 216 18.94 -24.70 -11.57
N ALA A 217 19.54 -23.93 -12.49
CA ALA A 217 19.23 -22.52 -12.64
C ALA A 217 17.78 -22.32 -13.11
N PHE A 218 17.14 -21.27 -12.60
CA PHE A 218 15.77 -20.89 -12.93
C PHE A 218 15.62 -19.37 -12.83
N SER A 219 14.43 -18.86 -13.09
CA SER A 219 14.08 -17.46 -12.84
C SER A 219 12.86 -17.39 -11.94
N ILE A 220 12.78 -16.37 -11.11
CA ILE A 220 11.62 -16.11 -10.24
C ILE A 220 11.19 -14.66 -10.39
N ALA A 221 9.89 -14.38 -10.30
CA ALA A 221 9.41 -13.01 -10.35
C ALA A 221 10.04 -12.19 -9.22
N ARG A 222 10.36 -10.91 -9.50
CA ARG A 222 10.92 -9.97 -8.52
C ARG A 222 9.97 -9.74 -7.35
N TYR A 223 8.66 -9.65 -7.63
CA TYR A 223 7.61 -9.38 -6.66
C TYR A 223 6.57 -10.51 -6.64
N PRO A 224 5.73 -10.61 -5.59
CA PRO A 224 4.48 -11.35 -5.68
C PRO A 224 3.60 -10.78 -6.81
N VAL A 225 2.72 -11.61 -7.37
CA VAL A 225 1.77 -11.14 -8.40
C VAL A 225 0.90 -10.02 -7.81
N THR A 226 0.78 -8.91 -8.53
CA THR A 226 -0.01 -7.76 -8.08
C THR A 226 -1.49 -7.89 -8.44
N ASN A 227 -2.33 -7.07 -7.80
CA ASN A 227 -3.74 -6.96 -8.17
C ASN A 227 -3.92 -6.60 -9.64
N ALA A 228 -3.15 -5.65 -10.19
CA ALA A 228 -3.22 -5.27 -11.60
C ALA A 228 -2.92 -6.45 -12.54
N GLN A 229 -1.86 -7.21 -12.24
CA GLN A 229 -1.45 -8.36 -13.02
C GLN A 229 -2.49 -9.48 -12.99
N PHE A 230 -3.04 -9.80 -11.81
CA PHE A 230 -4.08 -10.81 -11.70
C PHE A 230 -5.40 -10.35 -12.33
N GLN A 231 -5.71 -9.06 -12.25
CA GLN A 231 -6.91 -8.50 -12.90
C GLN A 231 -6.86 -8.68 -14.43
N ALA A 232 -5.68 -8.54 -15.06
CA ALA A 232 -5.54 -8.85 -16.48
C ALA A 232 -5.91 -10.31 -16.82
N PHE A 233 -5.62 -11.27 -15.93
CA PHE A 233 -6.07 -12.65 -16.09
C PHE A 233 -7.59 -12.82 -15.90
N LEU A 234 -8.20 -12.06 -14.98
CA LEU A 234 -9.65 -12.07 -14.79
C LEU A 234 -10.39 -11.49 -16.01
N ASP A 235 -9.86 -10.41 -16.58
CA ASP A 235 -10.48 -9.63 -17.65
C ASP A 235 -10.21 -10.21 -19.04
N ALA A 236 -9.14 -11.01 -19.20
CA ALA A 236 -8.80 -11.62 -20.47
C ALA A 236 -9.95 -12.53 -20.95
N PRO A 237 -10.41 -12.39 -22.22
CA PRO A 237 -11.49 -13.22 -22.78
C PRO A 237 -11.20 -14.72 -22.72
N ASP A 238 -9.93 -15.09 -22.82
CA ASP A 238 -9.44 -16.46 -22.69
C ASP A 238 -8.80 -16.74 -21.32
N GLY A 239 -8.94 -15.85 -20.35
CA GLY A 239 -8.29 -15.93 -19.03
C GLY A 239 -9.05 -16.80 -18.05
N TYR A 240 -9.36 -16.28 -16.86
CA TYR A 240 -9.89 -17.03 -15.71
C TYR A 240 -11.10 -17.91 -16.05
N ARG A 241 -11.99 -17.44 -16.94
CA ARG A 241 -13.20 -18.18 -17.33
C ARG A 241 -12.97 -19.27 -18.37
N SER A 242 -11.80 -19.34 -19.00
CA SER A 242 -11.45 -20.42 -19.92
C SER A 242 -11.13 -21.71 -19.17
N ASN A 243 -11.80 -22.80 -19.52
CA ASN A 243 -11.55 -24.12 -18.91
C ASN A 243 -10.14 -24.66 -19.20
N ALA A 244 -9.44 -24.12 -20.22
CA ALA A 244 -8.10 -24.56 -20.61
C ALA A 244 -7.07 -24.50 -19.47
N TRP A 245 -7.26 -23.60 -18.50
CA TRP A 245 -6.31 -23.41 -17.39
C TRP A 245 -6.62 -24.25 -16.15
N TRP A 246 -7.79 -24.89 -16.11
CA TRP A 246 -8.34 -25.52 -14.90
C TRP A 246 -8.30 -27.05 -14.92
N ASP A 247 -7.62 -27.65 -15.90
CA ASP A 247 -7.50 -29.10 -15.95
C ASP A 247 -6.86 -29.67 -14.68
N GLY A 248 -7.59 -30.56 -13.98
CA GLY A 248 -7.20 -31.11 -12.67
C GLY A 248 -7.24 -30.11 -11.49
N LEU A 249 -7.87 -28.94 -11.66
CA LEU A 249 -7.98 -27.90 -10.63
C LEU A 249 -9.44 -27.58 -10.33
N GLU A 250 -9.72 -27.18 -9.09
CA GLU A 250 -11.03 -26.66 -8.72
C GLU A 250 -11.14 -25.18 -9.12
N ARG A 251 -12.20 -24.83 -9.87
CA ARG A 251 -12.54 -23.44 -10.18
C ARG A 251 -13.77 -23.02 -9.39
N VAL A 252 -13.65 -21.89 -8.68
CA VAL A 252 -14.78 -21.19 -8.06
C VAL A 252 -14.77 -19.73 -8.49
N GLU A 253 -15.78 -18.95 -8.13
CA GLU A 253 -15.82 -17.52 -8.47
C GLU A 253 -14.64 -16.77 -7.82
N PRO A 254 -14.01 -15.81 -8.50
CA PRO A 254 -12.89 -15.06 -7.96
C PRO A 254 -13.36 -14.20 -6.79
N SER A 255 -12.62 -14.23 -5.69
CA SER A 255 -12.86 -13.34 -4.56
C SER A 255 -12.32 -11.94 -4.83
N THR A 256 -12.97 -10.92 -4.26
CA THR A 256 -12.45 -9.56 -4.25
C THR A 256 -11.68 -9.34 -2.94
N PRO A 257 -10.37 -9.00 -2.99
CA PRO A 257 -9.61 -8.72 -1.78
C PRO A 257 -10.10 -7.42 -1.14
N ALA A 258 -10.00 -7.33 0.19
CA ALA A 258 -10.34 -6.10 0.92
C ALA A 258 -9.46 -4.90 0.50
N TRP A 259 -8.25 -5.19 0.04
CA TRP A 259 -7.25 -4.22 -0.45
C TRP A 259 -6.96 -4.48 -1.92
N SER A 260 -7.53 -3.64 -2.77
CA SER A 260 -7.53 -3.80 -4.23
C SER A 260 -6.59 -2.83 -4.96
N GLU A 261 -5.69 -2.15 -4.24
CA GLU A 261 -4.73 -1.24 -4.87
C GLU A 261 -3.93 -1.96 -5.97
N PRO A 262 -3.77 -1.36 -7.17
CA PRO A 262 -3.23 -2.07 -8.34
C PRO A 262 -1.84 -2.70 -8.12
N ASN A 263 -0.99 -2.05 -7.34
CA ASN A 263 0.38 -2.49 -7.05
C ASN A 263 0.53 -3.23 -5.71
N ALA A 264 -0.54 -3.51 -4.99
CA ALA A 264 -0.52 -4.41 -3.84
C ALA A 264 -0.49 -5.87 -4.33
N PRO A 265 0.07 -6.80 -3.54
CA PRO A 265 0.05 -8.22 -3.88
C PRO A 265 -1.40 -8.72 -3.96
N ARG A 266 -1.67 -9.57 -4.94
CA ARG A 266 -2.95 -10.26 -5.05
C ARG A 266 -3.07 -11.28 -3.92
N VAL A 267 -4.04 -11.06 -3.04
CA VAL A 267 -4.40 -11.96 -1.93
C VAL A 267 -5.81 -12.54 -2.12
N VAL A 268 -6.23 -13.39 -1.19
CA VAL A 268 -7.51 -14.13 -1.28
C VAL A 268 -7.56 -14.98 -2.56
N VAL A 269 -6.44 -15.62 -2.86
CA VAL A 269 -6.27 -16.53 -4.00
C VAL A 269 -5.89 -17.91 -3.51
N SER A 270 -6.57 -18.90 -4.08
CA SER A 270 -6.28 -20.31 -3.84
C SER A 270 -5.02 -20.75 -4.59
N TRP A 271 -4.47 -21.90 -4.20
CA TRP A 271 -3.39 -22.53 -4.94
C TRP A 271 -3.83 -22.87 -6.38
N TYR A 272 -5.08 -23.32 -6.56
CA TYR A 272 -5.65 -23.61 -7.88
C TYR A 272 -5.65 -22.40 -8.81
N GLU A 273 -6.06 -21.24 -8.30
CA GLU A 273 -6.04 -19.98 -9.05
C GLU A 273 -4.63 -19.55 -9.44
N ALA A 274 -3.68 -19.70 -8.52
CA ALA A 274 -2.29 -19.37 -8.77
C ALA A 274 -1.68 -20.26 -9.87
N VAL A 275 -2.02 -21.55 -9.89
CA VAL A 275 -1.61 -22.47 -10.96
C VAL A 275 -2.30 -22.13 -12.29
N ALA A 276 -3.60 -21.84 -12.28
CA ALA A 276 -4.34 -21.45 -13.49
C ALA A 276 -3.77 -20.16 -14.10
N PHE A 277 -3.47 -19.15 -13.28
CA PHE A 277 -2.77 -17.93 -13.72
C PHE A 277 -1.43 -18.26 -14.38
N CYS A 278 -0.61 -19.13 -13.76
CA CYS A 278 0.68 -19.51 -14.31
C CYS A 278 0.55 -20.25 -15.66
N ARG A 279 -0.46 -21.11 -15.82
CA ARG A 279 -0.75 -21.81 -17.09
C ARG A 279 -1.16 -20.84 -18.19
N TRP A 280 -2.07 -19.92 -17.88
CA TRP A 280 -2.46 -18.87 -18.81
C TRP A 280 -1.27 -18.01 -19.23
N LEU A 281 -0.48 -17.53 -18.26
CA LEU A 281 0.69 -16.72 -18.57
C LEU A 281 1.74 -17.50 -19.37
N SER A 282 1.90 -18.82 -19.12
CA SER A 282 2.79 -19.66 -19.92
C SER A 282 2.42 -19.66 -21.40
N ALA A 283 1.12 -19.81 -21.69
CA ALA A 283 0.61 -19.82 -23.06
C ALA A 283 0.78 -18.45 -23.76
N ARG A 284 0.72 -17.35 -23.00
CA ARG A 284 0.87 -15.99 -23.53
C ARG A 284 2.32 -15.55 -23.71
N GLU A 285 3.23 -16.01 -22.85
CA GLU A 285 4.65 -15.65 -22.87
C GLU A 285 5.50 -16.59 -23.74
N GLY A 286 4.96 -17.75 -24.16
CA GLY A 286 5.73 -18.76 -24.88
C GLY A 286 6.86 -19.38 -24.04
N ARG A 287 6.75 -19.32 -22.71
CA ARG A 287 7.70 -19.91 -21.76
C ARG A 287 6.98 -20.61 -20.63
N VAL A 288 7.63 -21.59 -20.00
CA VAL A 288 7.03 -22.29 -18.85
C VAL A 288 7.02 -21.36 -17.63
N VAL A 289 5.83 -21.01 -17.18
CA VAL A 289 5.55 -20.28 -15.93
C VAL A 289 4.79 -21.19 -14.99
N ARG A 290 5.22 -21.25 -13.73
CA ARG A 290 4.65 -22.12 -12.69
C ARG A 290 4.84 -21.54 -11.31
N LEU A 291 4.23 -22.14 -10.30
CA LEU A 291 4.66 -21.89 -8.91
C LEU A 291 6.08 -22.42 -8.69
N PRO A 292 6.91 -21.75 -7.88
CA PRO A 292 8.17 -22.31 -7.43
C PRO A 292 7.91 -23.55 -6.57
N SER A 293 8.84 -24.48 -6.60
CA SER A 293 8.95 -25.46 -5.52
C SER A 293 9.36 -24.76 -4.22
N GLU A 294 9.08 -25.38 -3.08
CA GLU A 294 9.53 -24.92 -1.76
C GLU A 294 11.05 -24.68 -1.74
N SER A 295 11.80 -25.59 -2.37
CA SER A 295 13.26 -25.50 -2.43
C SER A 295 13.73 -24.36 -3.34
N GLU A 296 13.11 -24.16 -4.50
CA GLU A 296 13.41 -23.01 -5.37
C GLU A 296 13.11 -21.68 -4.66
N TRP A 297 11.98 -21.61 -3.96
CA TRP A 297 11.62 -20.43 -3.18
C TRP A 297 12.68 -20.12 -2.12
N GLN A 298 13.11 -21.13 -1.35
CA GLN A 298 14.13 -20.95 -0.32
C GLN A 298 15.50 -20.58 -0.92
N LEU A 299 15.89 -21.19 -2.06
CA LEU A 299 17.13 -20.83 -2.75
C LEU A 299 17.11 -19.36 -3.20
N ALA A 300 15.98 -18.91 -3.72
CA ALA A 300 15.79 -17.52 -4.15
C ALA A 300 15.81 -16.54 -2.96
N ALA A 301 15.19 -16.91 -1.84
CA ALA A 301 15.18 -16.10 -0.63
C ALA A 301 16.60 -15.92 -0.06
N THR A 302 17.39 -16.99 -0.03
CA THR A 302 18.74 -16.96 0.56
C THR A 302 19.84 -16.61 -0.43
N GLY A 303 19.58 -16.63 -1.74
CA GLY A 303 20.62 -16.49 -2.76
C GLY A 303 21.70 -17.57 -2.66
N GLY A 304 21.35 -18.76 -2.11
CA GLY A 304 22.28 -19.87 -1.85
C GLY A 304 23.09 -19.76 -0.56
N ASP A 305 23.02 -18.63 0.17
CA ASP A 305 23.74 -18.44 1.42
C ASP A 305 22.90 -18.90 2.62
N ARG A 306 23.30 -20.01 3.23
CA ARG A 306 22.58 -20.62 4.36
C ARG A 306 22.63 -19.78 5.64
N ALA A 307 23.57 -18.84 5.76
CA ALA A 307 23.65 -17.95 6.91
C ALA A 307 22.56 -16.85 6.87
N ARG A 308 21.86 -16.67 5.73
CA ARG A 308 20.80 -15.68 5.57
C ARG A 308 19.49 -16.16 6.19
N GLU A 309 19.31 -15.87 7.47
CA GLU A 309 18.05 -16.08 8.19
C GLU A 309 16.88 -15.34 7.52
N PHE A 310 17.14 -14.13 7.02
CA PHE A 310 16.27 -13.31 6.18
C PHE A 310 16.97 -13.03 4.85
N PRO A 311 16.25 -12.61 3.78
CA PRO A 311 16.86 -12.36 2.48
C PRO A 311 18.06 -11.40 2.49
N TRP A 312 18.12 -10.50 3.47
CA TRP A 312 19.19 -9.52 3.69
C TRP A 312 20.20 -9.90 4.78
N GLY A 313 20.11 -11.09 5.39
CA GLY A 313 20.96 -11.51 6.51
C GLY A 313 20.17 -11.67 7.81
N GLU A 314 20.62 -11.02 8.88
CA GLU A 314 19.97 -11.06 10.20
C GLU A 314 18.74 -10.14 10.26
N TRP A 315 17.88 -10.34 11.28
CA TRP A 315 16.69 -9.49 11.47
C TRP A 315 17.06 -8.02 11.58
N ARG A 316 16.31 -7.17 10.86
CA ARG A 316 16.35 -5.72 11.01
C ARG A 316 14.96 -5.16 10.79
N GLU A 317 14.49 -4.37 11.74
CA GLU A 317 13.19 -3.69 11.63
C GLU A 317 13.14 -2.79 10.39
N GLY A 318 11.94 -2.62 9.83
CA GLY A 318 11.73 -1.79 8.64
C GLY A 318 12.26 -2.38 7.33
N MET A 319 12.67 -3.66 7.32
CA MET A 319 13.09 -4.39 6.12
C MET A 319 11.99 -5.20 5.45
N CYS A 320 10.88 -5.47 6.14
CA CYS A 320 9.72 -6.11 5.54
C CYS A 320 8.43 -5.58 6.17
N ASN A 321 7.31 -5.89 5.53
CA ASN A 321 6.00 -5.70 6.12
C ASN A 321 5.64 -6.93 6.96
N SER A 322 5.82 -6.83 8.26
CA SER A 322 5.44 -7.83 9.28
C SER A 322 4.58 -7.18 10.35
N ALA A 323 4.17 -7.91 11.38
CA ALA A 323 3.41 -7.36 12.51
C ALA A 323 4.14 -6.17 13.17
N GLU A 324 5.47 -6.24 13.24
CA GLU A 324 6.35 -5.19 13.77
C GLU A 324 6.29 -3.89 12.95
N SER A 325 5.90 -3.95 11.68
CA SER A 325 5.75 -2.75 10.83
C SER A 325 4.55 -1.88 11.21
N GLN A 326 3.57 -2.45 11.91
CA GLN A 326 2.31 -1.80 12.29
C GLN A 326 1.55 -1.16 11.12
N LEU A 327 1.77 -1.63 9.89
CA LEU A 327 0.99 -1.22 8.72
C LEU A 327 -0.43 -1.82 8.77
N GLY A 328 -0.58 -3.01 9.36
CA GLY A 328 -1.89 -3.66 9.58
C GLY A 328 -2.59 -4.11 8.30
N ARG A 329 -1.86 -4.14 7.17
CA ARG A 329 -2.33 -4.56 5.85
C ARG A 329 -1.17 -4.87 4.91
N THR A 330 -1.47 -5.46 3.75
CA THR A 330 -0.50 -5.57 2.66
C THR A 330 0.00 -4.20 2.19
N SER A 331 1.28 -4.12 1.84
CA SER A 331 1.89 -2.94 1.23
C SER A 331 2.01 -3.10 -0.29
N ALA A 332 2.15 -1.99 -1.00
CA ALA A 332 2.56 -2.02 -2.41
C ALA A 332 3.86 -2.80 -2.57
N VAL A 333 3.97 -3.61 -3.63
CA VAL A 333 5.17 -4.42 -3.86
C VAL A 333 6.40 -3.53 -4.06
N GLY A 334 7.55 -4.00 -3.57
CA GLY A 334 8.81 -3.27 -3.66
C GLY A 334 8.89 -2.06 -2.73
N LEU A 335 8.06 -2.00 -1.69
CA LEU A 335 8.13 -0.96 -0.66
C LEU A 335 9.47 -0.97 0.09
N PHE A 336 10.15 -2.13 0.12
CA PHE A 336 11.41 -2.36 0.79
C PHE A 336 12.53 -2.66 -0.23
N PRO A 337 13.03 -1.68 -0.99
CA PRO A 337 13.93 -1.92 -2.12
C PRO A 337 15.30 -2.50 -1.75
N LYS A 338 15.68 -2.40 -0.47
CA LYS A 338 16.96 -2.92 0.07
C LYS A 338 16.81 -4.29 0.75
N ALA A 339 15.61 -4.87 0.76
CA ALA A 339 15.27 -6.05 1.54
C ALA A 339 15.54 -7.37 0.83
N THR A 340 16.76 -7.51 0.35
CA THR A 340 17.23 -8.71 -0.32
C THR A 340 18.76 -8.72 -0.38
N TRP A 341 19.33 -9.83 -0.83
CA TRP A 341 20.75 -9.92 -1.17
C TRP A 341 21.03 -9.27 -2.52
N SER A 342 22.30 -9.01 -2.85
CA SER A 342 22.67 -8.25 -4.05
C SER A 342 22.09 -8.83 -5.35
N GLY A 343 21.08 -8.17 -5.92
CA GLY A 343 20.40 -8.58 -7.15
C GLY A 343 19.26 -9.60 -6.98
N GLY A 344 18.87 -9.95 -5.75
CA GLY A 344 17.83 -10.92 -5.46
C GLY A 344 16.40 -10.42 -5.67
N PRO A 345 15.40 -11.33 -5.62
CA PRO A 345 13.99 -10.97 -5.61
C PRO A 345 13.63 -10.24 -4.30
N LEU A 346 12.60 -9.39 -4.37
CA LEU A 346 12.12 -8.58 -3.26
C LEU A 346 10.89 -9.22 -2.60
N GLU A 347 10.66 -8.86 -1.34
CA GLU A 347 9.53 -9.34 -0.53
C GLU A 347 9.50 -10.86 -0.37
N MET A 348 10.68 -11.48 -0.30
CA MET A 348 10.84 -12.88 0.13
C MET A 348 10.67 -13.05 1.66
N ALA A 349 10.29 -11.98 2.36
CA ALA A 349 9.98 -11.97 3.79
C ALA A 349 8.86 -10.94 4.03
N GLY A 350 7.81 -11.35 4.74
CA GLY A 350 6.64 -10.52 5.05
C GLY A 350 5.74 -10.24 3.85
N ASN A 351 4.88 -9.23 3.99
CA ASN A 351 3.79 -8.83 3.09
C ASN A 351 2.73 -9.94 2.92
N VAL A 352 3.03 -11.03 2.23
CA VAL A 352 2.12 -12.16 2.01
C VAL A 352 2.84 -13.50 2.06
N TRP A 353 2.17 -14.51 2.61
CA TRP A 353 2.58 -15.90 2.42
C TRP A 353 2.44 -16.26 0.95
N GLU A 354 3.37 -17.02 0.41
CA GLU A 354 3.38 -17.37 -1.01
C GLU A 354 3.18 -18.87 -1.22
N TRP A 355 2.18 -19.22 -2.05
CA TRP A 355 1.95 -20.59 -2.49
C TRP A 355 3.16 -21.16 -3.23
N CYS A 356 3.60 -22.34 -2.81
CA CYS A 356 4.57 -23.17 -3.51
C CYS A 356 3.88 -24.39 -4.14
N PHE A 357 4.56 -25.07 -5.07
CA PHE A 357 4.01 -26.25 -5.75
C PHE A 357 3.89 -27.47 -4.82
N ASP A 358 4.85 -27.67 -3.92
CA ASP A 358 4.99 -28.84 -3.05
C ASP A 358 3.83 -29.01 -2.05
N GLU A 359 3.66 -30.25 -1.59
CA GLU A 359 2.75 -30.63 -0.51
C GLU A 359 3.53 -30.84 0.80
N VAL A 360 2.90 -30.53 1.93
CA VAL A 360 3.38 -30.83 3.29
C VAL A 360 2.60 -32.02 3.83
N GLY A 361 3.27 -33.14 4.08
CA GLY A 361 2.60 -34.32 4.62
C GLY A 361 1.58 -34.90 3.63
N SER A 362 0.36 -35.16 4.08
CA SER A 362 -0.66 -35.90 3.30
C SER A 362 -1.71 -35.03 2.59
N SER A 363 -1.67 -33.68 2.66
CA SER A 363 -2.70 -32.87 1.99
C SER A 363 -2.45 -31.34 1.82
N PRO A 364 -1.84 -30.59 2.76
CA PRO A 364 -1.70 -29.14 2.59
C PRO A 364 -0.61 -28.75 1.59
N ARG A 365 -0.83 -27.67 0.82
CA ARG A 365 0.19 -27.03 -0.04
C ARG A 365 1.12 -26.17 0.80
N VAL A 366 2.41 -26.14 0.44
CA VAL A 366 3.43 -25.33 1.13
C VAL A 366 3.15 -23.83 0.96
N LEU A 367 3.33 -23.08 2.04
CA LEU A 367 3.39 -21.63 2.09
C LEU A 367 4.74 -21.17 2.66
N ARG A 368 5.35 -20.14 2.06
CA ARG A 368 6.63 -19.55 2.49
C ARG A 368 6.56 -18.03 2.65
N GLY A 369 7.51 -17.47 3.41
CA GLY A 369 7.78 -16.02 3.47
C GLY A 369 7.15 -15.23 4.62
N GLY A 370 6.15 -15.77 5.32
CA GLY A 370 5.42 -14.97 6.32
C GLY A 370 4.47 -13.96 5.67
N SER A 371 3.81 -13.12 6.46
CA SER A 371 2.87 -12.10 5.94
C SER A 371 2.88 -10.84 6.79
N TRP A 372 2.15 -9.81 6.38
CA TRP A 372 2.00 -8.54 7.11
C TRP A 372 1.51 -8.70 8.56
N SER A 373 0.84 -9.80 8.90
CA SER A 373 0.36 -10.08 10.26
C SER A 373 1.24 -11.06 11.03
N GLY A 374 2.31 -11.59 10.42
CA GLY A 374 3.26 -12.51 11.05
C GLY A 374 4.35 -11.76 11.81
N THR A 375 4.88 -12.35 12.88
CA THR A 375 6.05 -11.81 13.57
C THR A 375 7.33 -12.00 12.75
N ALA A 376 8.42 -11.37 13.19
CA ALA A 376 9.76 -11.52 12.61
C ALA A 376 10.14 -13.00 12.40
N GLY A 377 9.91 -13.84 13.40
CA GLY A 377 10.18 -15.29 13.31
C GLY A 377 9.36 -15.99 12.23
N GLY A 378 8.14 -15.51 11.95
CA GLY A 378 7.29 -16.02 10.86
C GLY A 378 7.79 -15.63 9.45
N CYS A 379 8.67 -14.63 9.35
CA CYS A 379 9.14 -14.07 8.08
C CYS A 379 10.55 -14.54 7.65
N ARG A 380 11.14 -15.50 8.36
CA ARG A 380 12.47 -16.05 8.01
C ARG A 380 12.44 -16.80 6.68
N SER A 381 13.58 -16.85 5.99
CA SER A 381 13.78 -17.57 4.73
C SER A 381 13.47 -19.08 4.84
N ALA A 382 13.60 -19.66 6.03
CA ALA A 382 13.30 -21.06 6.31
C ALA A 382 11.85 -21.29 6.80
N SER A 383 11.16 -20.23 7.25
CA SER A 383 9.84 -20.37 7.85
C SER A 383 8.83 -20.95 6.86
N ARG A 384 8.12 -21.98 7.31
CA ARG A 384 7.17 -22.74 6.51
C ARG A 384 5.83 -22.83 7.19
N SER A 385 4.78 -22.81 6.38
CA SER A 385 3.41 -23.12 6.77
C SER A 385 2.77 -24.00 5.69
N GLY A 386 1.53 -24.41 5.91
CA GLY A 386 0.75 -25.13 4.92
C GLY A 386 -0.74 -24.82 5.02
N GLY A 387 -1.44 -24.92 3.89
CA GLY A 387 -2.87 -24.70 3.83
C GLY A 387 -3.56 -25.61 2.81
N PRO A 388 -4.87 -25.88 2.94
CA PRO A 388 -5.64 -26.56 1.91
C PRO A 388 -5.52 -25.82 0.56
N ALA A 389 -5.43 -26.55 -0.55
CA ALA A 389 -5.22 -25.95 -1.87
C ALA A 389 -6.33 -24.95 -2.28
N GLY A 390 -7.57 -25.16 -1.82
CA GLY A 390 -8.70 -24.26 -2.06
C GLY A 390 -8.81 -23.09 -1.06
N ALA A 391 -7.98 -23.04 -0.02
CA ALA A 391 -8.07 -21.99 0.99
C ALA A 391 -7.68 -20.62 0.41
N ARG A 392 -8.36 -19.57 0.88
CA ARG A 392 -8.12 -18.17 0.50
C ARG A 392 -8.04 -17.31 1.75
N CYS A 393 -6.98 -16.53 1.89
CA CYS A 393 -6.75 -15.67 3.06
C CYS A 393 -6.19 -14.30 2.64
N ASP A 394 -6.46 -13.25 3.42
CA ASP A 394 -6.01 -11.87 3.18
C ASP A 394 -4.49 -11.66 3.34
N GLY A 395 -3.77 -12.68 3.80
CA GLY A 395 -2.31 -12.69 3.92
C GLY A 395 -1.64 -13.74 3.04
N VAL A 396 -2.34 -14.33 2.06
CA VAL A 396 -1.80 -15.38 1.18
C VAL A 396 -1.94 -14.97 -0.28
N GLY A 397 -0.82 -14.93 -0.98
CA GLY A 397 -0.69 -14.69 -2.41
C GLY A 397 0.24 -15.72 -3.06
N PHE A 398 0.93 -15.32 -4.13
CA PHE A 398 1.90 -16.17 -4.82
C PHE A 398 2.87 -15.36 -5.67
N ARG A 399 3.99 -15.99 -6.02
CA ARG A 399 4.89 -15.49 -7.07
C ARG A 399 5.18 -16.58 -8.10
N PRO A 400 5.31 -16.24 -9.39
CA PRO A 400 5.68 -17.21 -10.40
C PRO A 400 7.18 -17.45 -10.47
N ALA A 401 7.55 -18.66 -10.88
CA ALA A 401 8.87 -19.05 -11.33
C ALA A 401 8.81 -19.54 -12.78
N SER A 402 9.95 -19.49 -13.47
CA SER A 402 10.12 -19.98 -14.83
C SER A 402 11.45 -20.70 -14.95
N SER A 403 11.43 -21.85 -15.62
CA SER A 403 12.66 -22.50 -16.11
C SER A 403 12.80 -22.19 -17.60
N SER A 404 14.04 -22.02 -18.06
CA SER A 404 14.33 -22.11 -19.49
C SER A 404 13.81 -23.46 -19.99
N LEU A 405 13.05 -23.46 -21.09
CA LEU A 405 12.79 -24.71 -21.82
C LEU A 405 14.17 -25.29 -22.17
N ARG A 406 14.47 -26.50 -21.67
CA ARG A 406 15.61 -27.27 -22.18
C ARG A 406 15.24 -27.88 -23.52
#